data_AF-A0A3G3K4D5-F1
#
_entry.id   AF-A0A3G3K4D5-F1
#
_cell.length_a   1.000
_cell.length_b   1.000
_cell.length_c   1.000
_cell.angle_alpha   90.00
_cell.angle_beta   90.00
_cell.angle_gamma   90.00
#
_symmetry.space_group_name_H-M   'P 1'
#
loop_
_entity.id
_entity.type
_entity.pdbx_description
1 polymer ?
#
loop_
_entity_poly.entity_id
_entity_poly.type
_entity_poly.pdbx_seq_one_letter_code
_entity_poly.pdbx_strand_id
1 'polypeptide(L)'
;MKKWIAALAAVLAVVLVYGYVWLGSYKMAVKYYDQAEENMNKQRYDIALKGDEAYNRTSKKYEYVGGYEQVLSIWKSPYAWPRPAVYDKAKDKIDEIVNDKLTPEAGVQLVQKYLRQDNAFLPEILVSSTKKLIEQDRKDEAKDVLDMLSDAFGSQPGMQEQIEALNAKLK
;
A
#
# COMPACT_ATOMS: atom_id res chain seq x y z
N MET A 1 -19.64 -41.67 19.77
CA MET A 1 -19.23 -40.61 20.72
C MET A 1 -17.77 -40.21 20.57
N LYS A 2 -16.78 -41.12 20.68
CA LYS A 2 -15.34 -40.78 20.65
C LYS A 2 -14.87 -40.00 19.40
N LYS A 3 -15.39 -40.33 18.20
CA LYS A 3 -15.06 -39.64 16.94
C LYS A 3 -15.55 -38.18 16.90
N TRP A 4 -16.71 -37.89 17.48
CA TRP A 4 -17.28 -36.54 17.54
C TRP A 4 -16.51 -35.63 18.51
N ILE A 5 -16.06 -36.18 19.63
CA ILE A 5 -15.20 -35.46 20.59
C ILE A 5 -13.85 -35.11 19.95
N ALA A 6 -13.25 -36.06 19.22
CA ALA A 6 -11.99 -35.81 18.50
C ALA A 6 -12.16 -34.76 17.40
N ALA A 7 -13.26 -34.80 16.63
CA ALA A 7 -13.56 -33.79 15.62
C ALA A 7 -13.75 -32.40 16.24
N LEU A 8 -14.48 -32.32 17.36
CA LEU A 8 -14.68 -31.05 18.08
C LEU A 8 -13.35 -30.48 18.60
N ALA A 9 -12.50 -31.33 19.17
CA ALA A 9 -11.19 -30.92 19.66
C ALA A 9 -10.29 -30.40 18.52
N ALA A 10 -10.33 -31.05 17.35
CA ALA A 10 -9.60 -30.59 16.17
C ALA A 10 -10.07 -29.23 15.67
N VAL A 11 -11.39 -29.02 15.59
CA VAL A 11 -11.97 -27.71 15.21
C VAL A 11 -11.58 -26.63 16.21
N LEU A 12 -11.67 -26.91 17.52
CA LEU A 12 -11.28 -25.97 18.55
C LEU A 12 -9.80 -25.59 18.45
N ALA A 13 -8.92 -26.56 18.18
CA ALA A 13 -7.50 -26.29 17.98
C ALA A 13 -7.26 -25.34 16.79
N VAL A 14 -7.95 -25.55 15.66
CA VAL A 14 -7.85 -24.66 14.49
C VAL A 14 -8.32 -23.25 14.84
N VAL A 15 -9.44 -23.11 15.53
CA VAL A 15 -9.98 -21.79 15.94
C VAL A 15 -9.01 -21.06 16.87
N LEU A 16 -8.41 -21.76 17.84
CA LEU A 16 -7.45 -21.17 18.77
C LEU A 16 -6.16 -20.72 18.08
N VAL A 17 -5.61 -21.55 17.18
CA VAL A 17 -4.41 -21.19 16.39
C VAL A 17 -4.72 -19.99 15.50
N TYR A 18 -5.88 -20.00 14.83
CA TYR A 18 -6.32 -18.88 14.00
C TYR A 18 -6.42 -17.59 14.82
N GLY A 19 -7.11 -17.62 15.97
CA GLY A 19 -7.26 -16.47 16.85
C GLY A 19 -5.91 -15.95 17.37
N TYR A 20 -4.97 -16.84 17.68
CA TYR A 20 -3.62 -16.45 18.09
C TYR A 20 -2.85 -15.72 16.99
N VAL A 21 -2.82 -16.28 15.77
CA VAL A 21 -2.16 -15.67 14.62
C VAL A 21 -2.83 -14.34 14.26
N TRP A 22 -4.16 -14.30 14.25
CA TRP A 22 -4.94 -13.09 13.98
C TRP A 22 -4.59 -11.95 14.96
N LEU A 23 -4.50 -12.25 16.26
CA LEU A 23 -4.11 -11.26 17.28
C LEU A 23 -2.67 -10.78 17.11
N GLY A 24 -1.75 -11.66 16.75
CA GLY A 24 -0.36 -11.30 16.43
C GLY A 24 -0.28 -10.35 15.25
N SER A 25 -0.96 -10.70 14.14
CA SER A 25 -1.07 -9.87 12.95
C SER A 25 -1.73 -8.52 13.23
N TYR A 26 -2.77 -8.48 14.05
CA TYR A 26 -3.43 -7.23 14.47
C TYR A 26 -2.47 -6.29 15.20
N LYS A 27 -1.72 -6.80 16.18
CA LYS A 27 -0.74 -5.99 16.92
C LYS A 27 0.35 -5.44 15.99
N MET A 28 0.80 -6.25 15.03
CA MET A 28 1.80 -5.81 14.05
C MET A 28 1.24 -4.74 13.11
N ALA A 29 0.00 -4.91 12.63
CA ALA A 29 -0.68 -3.97 11.77
C ALA A 29 -0.88 -2.61 12.46
N VAL A 30 -1.29 -2.60 13.74
CA VAL A 30 -1.39 -1.38 14.54
C VAL A 30 -0.03 -0.71 14.72
N LYS A 31 1.02 -1.47 15.03
CA LYS A 31 2.37 -0.93 15.15
C LYS A 31 2.84 -0.26 13.86
N TYR A 32 2.63 -0.89 12.71
CA TYR A 32 3.00 -0.30 11.41
C TYR A 32 2.16 0.92 11.06
N TYR A 33 0.87 0.90 11.40
CA TYR A 33 0.01 2.06 11.25
C TYR A 33 0.53 3.26 12.07
N ASP A 34 0.86 3.05 13.35
CA ASP A 34 1.36 4.11 14.23
C ASP A 34 2.70 4.68 13.74
N GLN A 35 3.59 3.82 13.24
CA GLN A 35 4.86 4.22 12.61
C GLN A 35 4.62 5.03 11.33
N ALA A 36 3.65 4.64 10.51
CA ALA A 36 3.27 5.35 9.30
C ALA A 36 2.69 6.73 9.63
N GLU A 37 1.83 6.84 10.64
CA GLU A 37 1.28 8.10 11.13
C GLU A 37 2.38 9.04 11.66
N GLU A 38 3.39 8.51 12.36
CA GLU A 38 4.54 9.32 12.78
C GLU A 38 5.30 9.90 11.58
N ASN A 39 5.49 9.12 10.51
CA ASN A 39 6.13 9.59 9.28
C ASN A 39 5.24 10.57 8.51
N MET A 40 3.93 10.35 8.48
CA MET A 40 2.93 11.24 7.89
C MET A 40 2.98 12.62 8.55
N ASN A 41 3.01 12.67 9.88
CA ASN A 41 3.11 13.91 10.65
C ASN A 41 4.44 14.65 10.42
N LYS A 42 5.50 13.92 10.06
CA LYS A 42 6.81 14.47 9.67
C LYS A 42 6.90 14.79 8.18
N GLN A 43 5.80 14.70 7.44
CA GLN A 43 5.72 14.91 5.99
C GLN A 43 6.66 13.99 5.17
N ARG A 44 7.04 12.84 5.73
CA ARG A 44 7.84 11.81 5.05
C ARG A 44 6.92 10.81 4.38
N TYR A 45 6.24 11.28 3.33
CA TYR A 45 5.15 10.53 2.68
C TYR A 45 5.63 9.25 2.00
N ASP A 46 6.86 9.21 1.49
CA ASP A 46 7.45 8.00 0.92
C ASP A 46 7.61 6.90 1.98
N ILE A 47 8.16 7.24 3.15
CA ILE A 47 8.31 6.29 4.26
C ILE A 47 6.94 5.95 4.87
N ALA A 48 6.03 6.92 5.00
CA ALA A 48 4.68 6.66 5.51
C ALA A 48 3.91 5.69 4.62
N LEU A 49 4.09 5.77 3.30
CA LEU A 49 3.46 4.88 2.34
C LEU A 49 4.10 3.48 2.37
N LYS A 50 5.43 3.42 2.23
CA LYS A 50 6.17 2.18 1.91
C LYS A 50 6.90 1.52 3.06
N GLY A 51 7.13 2.24 4.15
CA GLY A 51 8.10 1.87 5.18
C GLY A 51 9.55 2.03 4.71
N ASP A 52 10.48 1.85 5.65
CA ASP A 52 11.93 1.92 5.39
C ASP A 52 12.73 1.14 6.45
N GLU A 53 13.96 0.75 6.12
CA GLU A 53 14.91 0.24 7.12
C GLU A 53 15.63 1.41 7.78
N ALA A 54 15.36 1.65 9.06
CA ALA A 54 16.00 2.71 9.82
C ALA A 54 16.98 2.14 10.84
N TYR A 55 18.17 2.74 10.96
CA TYR A 55 19.09 2.38 12.02
C TYR A 55 18.58 2.85 13.39
N ASN A 56 18.24 1.91 14.26
CA ASN A 56 17.86 2.20 15.63
C ASN A 56 19.13 2.27 16.51
N ARG A 57 19.44 3.49 16.97
CA ARG A 57 20.63 3.75 17.81
C ARG A 57 20.57 3.06 19.18
N THR A 58 19.36 2.85 19.71
CA THR A 58 19.15 2.21 21.01
C THR A 58 19.40 0.71 20.94
N SER A 59 18.84 0.03 19.94
CA SER A 59 19.05 -1.42 19.74
C SER A 59 20.33 -1.74 18.96
N LYS A 60 21.00 -0.72 18.40
CA LYS A 60 22.20 -0.79 17.56
C LYS A 60 22.02 -1.69 16.32
N LYS A 61 20.80 -1.77 15.80
CA LYS A 61 20.44 -2.61 14.65
C LYS A 61 19.55 -1.83 13.67
N TYR A 62 19.58 -2.23 12.41
CA TYR A 62 18.56 -1.79 11.46
C TYR A 62 17.23 -2.44 11.83
N GLU A 63 16.22 -1.61 12.01
CA GLU A 63 14.85 -2.04 12.28
C GLU A 63 13.96 -1.52 11.18
N TYR A 64 13.08 -2.41 10.73
CA TYR A 64 12.09 -2.05 9.73
C TYR A 64 10.99 -1.18 10.35
N VAL A 65 10.82 0.02 9.80
CA VAL A 65 9.75 0.97 10.09
C VAL A 65 8.65 0.72 9.06
N GLY A 66 7.46 0.35 9.52
CA GLY A 66 6.33 0.07 8.64
C GLY A 66 5.70 1.33 8.05
N GLY A 67 5.15 1.17 6.85
CA GLY A 67 4.23 2.10 6.21
C GLY A 67 2.80 1.53 6.17
N TYR A 68 1.87 2.33 5.65
CA TYR A 68 0.48 1.93 5.48
C TYR A 68 0.35 0.69 4.58
N GLU A 69 1.20 0.52 3.57
CA GLU A 69 1.18 -0.65 2.70
C GLU A 69 1.42 -1.96 3.48
N GLN A 70 2.27 -1.96 4.50
CA GLN A 70 2.51 -3.15 5.31
C GLN A 70 1.30 -3.52 6.16
N VAL A 71 0.47 -2.54 6.54
CA VAL A 71 -0.82 -2.82 7.16
C VAL A 71 -1.69 -3.60 6.18
N LEU A 72 -1.78 -3.19 4.93
CA LEU A 72 -2.60 -3.85 3.92
C LEU A 72 -2.04 -5.23 3.57
N SER A 73 -0.72 -5.39 3.49
CA SER A 73 -0.08 -6.65 3.13
C SER A 73 -0.32 -7.75 4.18
N ILE A 74 -0.36 -7.41 5.47
CA ILE A 74 -0.72 -8.34 6.57
C ILE A 74 -2.10 -8.97 6.32
N TRP A 75 -3.04 -8.21 5.75
CA TRP A 75 -4.42 -8.63 5.53
C TRP A 75 -4.76 -8.95 4.05
N LYS A 76 -3.73 -9.12 3.20
CA LYS A 76 -3.88 -9.39 1.75
C LYS A 76 -4.58 -10.71 1.47
N SER A 77 -4.40 -11.72 2.33
CA SER A 77 -5.02 -13.03 2.17
C SER A 77 -6.55 -12.93 2.25
N PRO A 78 -7.31 -13.60 1.35
CA PRO A 78 -8.77 -13.64 1.44
C PRO A 78 -9.28 -14.36 2.69
N TYR A 79 -8.43 -15.20 3.32
CA TYR A 79 -8.75 -15.92 4.54
C TYR A 79 -8.45 -15.12 5.81
N ALA A 80 -7.85 -13.92 5.70
CA ALA A 80 -7.54 -13.07 6.84
C ALA A 80 -8.79 -12.29 7.30
N TRP A 81 -9.80 -13.03 7.80
CA TRP A 81 -11.09 -12.51 8.21
C TRP A 81 -11.35 -12.71 9.72
N PRO A 82 -11.91 -11.72 10.45
CA PRO A 82 -12.31 -10.41 9.96
C PRO A 82 -11.11 -9.49 9.76
N ARG A 83 -11.18 -8.58 8.78
CA ARG A 83 -10.19 -7.52 8.67
C ARG A 83 -10.45 -6.48 9.78
N PRO A 84 -9.43 -6.04 10.52
CA PRO A 84 -9.59 -5.01 11.54
C PRO A 84 -9.76 -3.64 10.89
N ALA A 85 -10.39 -2.70 11.62
CA ALA A 85 -10.61 -1.33 11.14
C ALA A 85 -9.32 -0.57 10.73
N VAL A 86 -8.15 -0.96 11.27
CA VAL A 86 -6.86 -0.38 10.88
C VAL A 86 -6.54 -0.64 9.41
N TYR A 87 -7.08 -1.71 8.81
CA TYR A 87 -6.94 -1.99 7.39
C TYR A 87 -7.58 -0.90 6.53
N ASP A 88 -8.83 -0.57 6.79
CA ASP A 88 -9.56 0.46 6.02
C ASP A 88 -8.95 1.84 6.26
N LYS A 89 -8.58 2.16 7.51
CA LYS A 89 -7.87 3.41 7.83
C LYS A 89 -6.56 3.56 7.06
N ALA A 90 -5.76 2.49 6.98
CA ALA A 90 -4.51 2.52 6.24
C ALA A 90 -4.75 2.71 4.73
N LYS A 91 -5.82 2.11 4.19
CA LYS A 91 -6.22 2.30 2.80
C LYS A 91 -6.58 3.76 2.54
N ASP A 92 -7.42 4.35 3.39
CA ASP A 92 -7.80 5.76 3.28
C ASP A 92 -6.57 6.70 3.35
N LYS A 93 -5.58 6.35 4.19
CA LYS A 93 -4.33 7.11 4.31
C LYS A 93 -3.42 6.97 3.10
N ILE A 94 -3.39 5.81 2.46
CA ILE A 94 -2.70 5.63 1.17
C ILE A 94 -3.36 6.51 0.13
N ASP A 95 -4.69 6.48 0.04
CA ASP A 95 -5.44 7.31 -0.91
C ASP A 95 -5.20 8.81 -0.66
N GLU A 96 -5.16 9.26 0.61
CA GLU A 96 -4.80 10.63 0.99
C GLU A 96 -3.39 11.00 0.52
N ILE A 97 -2.40 10.12 0.72
CA ILE A 97 -1.02 10.39 0.28
C ILE A 97 -0.95 10.51 -1.25
N VAL A 98 -1.50 9.53 -1.96
CA VAL A 98 -1.41 9.43 -3.42
C VAL A 98 -2.17 10.58 -4.10
N ASN A 99 -3.36 10.91 -3.63
CA ASN A 99 -4.22 11.89 -4.27
C ASN A 99 -4.00 13.31 -3.76
N ASP A 100 -3.65 13.51 -2.48
CA ASP A 100 -3.66 14.86 -1.89
C ASP A 100 -2.26 15.36 -1.50
N LYS A 101 -1.35 14.49 -1.07
CA LYS A 101 -0.06 14.93 -0.50
C LYS A 101 1.11 14.89 -1.47
N LEU A 102 1.14 13.93 -2.40
CA LEU A 102 2.23 13.81 -3.36
C LEU A 102 2.08 14.83 -4.50
N THR A 103 3.17 15.53 -4.82
CA THR A 103 3.26 16.25 -6.10
C THR A 103 3.47 15.24 -7.23
N PRO A 104 3.18 15.61 -8.49
CA PRO A 104 3.42 14.72 -9.63
C PRO A 104 4.86 14.18 -9.69
N GLU A 105 5.83 15.07 -9.47
CA GLU A 105 7.26 14.76 -9.53
C GLU A 105 7.67 13.82 -8.38
N ALA A 106 7.18 14.07 -7.17
CA ALA A 106 7.40 13.20 -6.03
C ALA A 106 6.81 11.80 -6.27
N GLY A 107 5.64 11.72 -6.89
CA GLY A 107 5.02 10.46 -7.31
C GLY A 107 5.89 9.68 -8.30
N VAL A 108 6.39 10.35 -9.34
CA VAL A 108 7.29 9.73 -10.34
C VAL A 108 8.59 9.25 -9.70
N GLN A 109 9.21 10.05 -8.82
CA GLN A 109 10.43 9.67 -8.10
C GLN A 109 10.19 8.45 -7.21
N LEU A 110 9.05 8.38 -6.53
CA LEU A 110 8.68 7.23 -5.71
C LEU A 110 8.54 5.98 -6.57
N VAL A 111 7.87 6.10 -7.72
CA VAL A 111 7.74 4.99 -8.68
C VAL A 111 9.10 4.53 -9.16
N GLN A 112 9.99 5.44 -9.57
CA GLN A 112 11.35 5.07 -9.99
C GLN A 112 12.15 4.37 -8.88
N LYS A 113 12.03 4.85 -7.63
CA LYS A 113 12.70 4.25 -6.46
C LYS A 113 12.22 2.82 -6.20
N TYR A 114 10.93 2.56 -6.37
CA TYR A 114 10.29 1.31 -5.95
C TYR A 114 9.83 0.41 -7.11
N LEU A 115 10.08 0.76 -8.38
CA LEU A 115 9.62 0.01 -9.56
C LEU A 115 10.02 -1.47 -9.55
N ARG A 116 11.18 -1.78 -8.95
CA ARG A 116 11.71 -3.15 -8.85
C ARG A 116 11.24 -3.91 -7.61
N GLN A 117 10.41 -3.30 -6.77
CA GLN A 117 9.85 -3.90 -5.56
C GLN A 117 8.37 -4.21 -5.78
N ASP A 118 7.86 -5.22 -5.09
CA ASP A 118 6.41 -5.49 -5.08
C ASP A 118 5.70 -4.27 -4.47
N ASN A 119 4.84 -3.64 -5.26
CA ASN A 119 4.07 -2.47 -4.85
C ASN A 119 2.75 -2.43 -5.62
N ALA A 120 1.66 -2.58 -4.88
CA ALA A 120 0.32 -2.57 -5.45
C ALA A 120 -0.13 -1.18 -5.91
N PHE A 121 0.53 -0.09 -5.47
CA PHE A 121 0.06 1.29 -5.63
C PHE A 121 0.83 2.12 -6.66
N LEU A 122 1.89 1.59 -7.28
CA LEU A 122 2.67 2.34 -8.28
C LEU A 122 1.84 2.78 -9.49
N PRO A 123 0.95 1.94 -10.06
CA PRO A 123 0.08 2.37 -11.14
C PRO A 123 -0.80 3.54 -10.72
N GLU A 124 -1.42 3.47 -9.54
CA GLU A 124 -2.30 4.51 -9.01
C GLU A 124 -1.55 5.83 -8.78
N ILE A 125 -0.29 5.77 -8.34
CA ILE A 125 0.57 6.95 -8.20
C ILE A 125 0.79 7.63 -9.55
N LEU A 126 1.16 6.88 -10.59
CA LEU A 126 1.35 7.45 -11.92
C LEU A 126 0.04 7.99 -12.51
N VAL A 127 -1.09 7.32 -12.28
CA VAL A 127 -2.43 7.82 -12.66
C VAL A 127 -2.72 9.16 -11.98
N SER A 128 -2.50 9.25 -10.66
CA SER A 128 -2.69 10.49 -9.89
C SER A 128 -1.77 11.60 -10.36
N SER A 129 -0.48 11.31 -10.56
CA SER A 129 0.50 12.25 -11.11
C SER A 129 0.09 12.77 -12.48
N THR A 130 -0.35 11.89 -13.39
CA THR A 130 -0.82 12.27 -14.73
C THR A 130 -2.03 13.20 -14.66
N LYS A 131 -3.03 12.86 -13.84
CA LYS A 131 -4.23 13.70 -13.65
C LYS A 131 -3.86 15.10 -13.16
N LYS A 132 -3.01 15.19 -12.14
CA LYS A 132 -2.55 16.47 -11.58
C LYS A 132 -1.79 17.30 -12.61
N LEU A 133 -0.95 16.69 -13.45
CA LEU A 133 -0.24 17.40 -14.52
C LEU A 133 -1.21 17.94 -15.59
N ILE A 134 -2.22 17.16 -15.97
CA ILE A 134 -3.29 17.62 -16.87
C ILE A 134 -4.04 18.81 -16.27
N GLU A 135 -4.42 18.73 -14.99
CA GLU A 135 -5.11 19.82 -14.27
C GLU A 135 -4.26 21.09 -14.15
N GLN A 136 -2.94 20.95 -14.16
CA GLN A 136 -1.98 22.05 -14.17
C GLN A 136 -1.63 22.57 -15.58
N ASP A 137 -2.30 22.09 -16.63
CA ASP A 137 -2.03 22.38 -18.05
C ASP A 137 -0.58 22.02 -18.50
N ARG A 138 0.07 21.09 -17.78
CA ARG A 138 1.42 20.59 -18.07
C ARG A 138 1.35 19.35 -18.96
N LYS A 139 0.77 19.51 -20.15
CA LYS A 139 0.41 18.39 -21.04
C LYS A 139 1.60 17.55 -21.53
N ASP A 140 2.75 18.17 -21.80
CA ASP A 140 3.94 17.44 -22.25
C ASP A 140 4.46 16.51 -21.14
N GLU A 141 4.57 17.00 -19.91
CA GLU A 141 4.99 16.19 -18.77
C GLU A 141 3.95 15.12 -18.41
N ALA A 142 2.66 15.44 -18.51
CA ALA A 142 1.59 14.47 -18.32
C ALA A 142 1.69 13.32 -19.33
N LYS A 143 2.08 13.61 -20.58
CA LYS A 143 2.30 12.59 -21.61
C LYS A 143 3.48 11.69 -21.25
N ASP A 144 4.61 12.24 -20.80
CA ASP A 144 5.78 11.44 -20.39
C ASP A 144 5.43 10.47 -19.25
N VAL A 145 4.65 10.94 -18.27
CA VAL A 145 4.19 10.10 -17.15
C VAL A 145 3.18 9.04 -17.60
N LEU A 146 2.30 9.38 -18.56
CA LEU A 146 1.34 8.44 -19.14
C LEU A 146 2.04 7.34 -19.95
N ASP A 147 3.07 7.70 -20.71
CA ASP A 147 3.90 6.74 -21.46
C ASP A 147 4.60 5.79 -20.49
N MET A 148 5.17 6.30 -19.39
CA MET A 148 5.73 5.47 -18.32
C MET A 148 4.69 4.51 -17.71
N LEU A 149 3.48 4.99 -17.43
CA LEU A 149 2.38 4.17 -16.91
C LEU A 149 2.02 3.05 -17.89
N SER A 150 1.92 3.37 -19.18
CA SER A 150 1.63 2.41 -20.24
C SER A 150 2.72 1.35 -20.37
N ASP A 151 3.98 1.77 -20.41
CA ASP A 151 5.12 0.87 -20.57
C ASP A 151 5.31 -0.07 -19.38
N ALA A 152 5.16 0.46 -18.16
CA ALA A 152 5.40 -0.31 -16.94
C ALA A 152 4.20 -1.18 -16.53
N PHE A 153 2.96 -0.71 -16.76
CA PHE A 153 1.76 -1.29 -16.16
C PHE A 153 0.60 -1.53 -17.14
N GLY A 154 0.75 -1.23 -18.43
CA GLY A 154 -0.33 -1.32 -19.42
C GLY A 154 -0.93 -2.72 -19.63
N SER A 155 -0.24 -3.79 -19.21
CA SER A 155 -0.77 -5.17 -19.24
C SER A 155 -1.62 -5.54 -18.02
N GLN A 156 -1.67 -4.68 -16.99
CA GLN A 156 -2.46 -4.95 -15.79
C GLN A 156 -3.97 -4.82 -16.06
N PRO A 157 -4.80 -5.65 -15.42
CA PRO A 157 -6.25 -5.57 -15.56
C PRO A 157 -6.79 -4.17 -15.26
N GLY A 158 -7.60 -3.62 -16.18
CA GLY A 158 -8.21 -2.29 -16.02
C GLY A 158 -7.28 -1.11 -16.29
N MET A 159 -5.98 -1.31 -16.53
CA MET A 159 -5.06 -0.19 -16.83
C MET A 159 -5.25 0.38 -18.23
N GLN A 160 -5.55 -0.45 -19.24
CA GLN A 160 -5.78 0.04 -20.60
C GLN A 160 -6.89 1.09 -20.68
N GLU A 161 -8.03 0.82 -20.03
CA GLU A 161 -9.16 1.76 -19.98
C GLU A 161 -8.77 3.08 -19.29
N GLN A 162 -7.98 3.02 -18.21
CA GLN A 162 -7.51 4.22 -17.52
C GLN A 162 -6.52 5.03 -18.37
N ILE A 163 -5.59 4.36 -19.06
CA ILE A 163 -4.62 5.00 -19.95
C ILE A 163 -5.34 5.69 -21.11
N GLU A 164 -6.32 5.02 -21.74
CA GLU A 164 -7.13 5.60 -22.80
C GLU A 164 -7.92 6.82 -22.33
N ALA A 165 -8.53 6.75 -21.15
CA ALA A 165 -9.27 7.86 -20.56
C ALA A 165 -8.36 9.08 -20.25
N LEU A 166 -7.14 8.84 -19.77
CA LEU A 166 -6.15 9.91 -19.54
C LEU A 166 -5.65 10.50 -20.86
N ASN A 167 -5.37 9.66 -21.87
CA ASN A 167 -4.94 10.09 -23.18
C ASN A 167 -6.00 10.96 -23.88
N ALA A 168 -7.29 10.65 -23.71
CA ALA A 168 -8.38 11.45 -24.24
C ALA A 168 -8.43 12.87 -23.64
N LYS A 169 -8.00 13.05 -22.37
CA LYS A 169 -7.93 14.35 -21.70
C LYS A 169 -6.72 15.20 -22.09
N LEU A 170 -5.72 14.59 -22.74
CA LEU A 170 -4.53 15.30 -23.23
C LEU A 170 -4.77 15.99 -24.57
N LYS A 171 -5.72 15.50 -25.36
CA LYS A 171 -6.15 16.09 -26.65
C LYS A 171 -6.90 17.40 -26.43
#